data_AF-A0A645DGH1-F1
#
_entry.id   AF-A0A645DGH1-F1
#
_cell.length_a   1.000
_cell.length_b   1.000
_cell.length_c   1.000
_cell.angle_alpha   90.00
_cell.angle_beta   90.00
_cell.angle_gamma   90.00
#
_symmetry.space_group_name_H-M   'P 1'
#
loop_
_entity.id
_entity.type
_entity.pdbx_description
1 polymer ?
#
loop_
_entity_poly.entity_id
_entity_poly.type
_entity_poly.pdbx_seq_one_letter_code
_entity_poly.pdbx_strand_id
1 'polypeptide(L)'
;MGDIKVKFFENEAPKAVENFKTHAKEGYYDGVIFHRVINDFMIQSGSPDGTGSGGESIYGSAFDDEFSPNLYNFRGALCMANSGMNTNQSQFFVVQKPEVQEGYFDYIDQIVEKYGTDQVLYNSESKTMVRVNYSEKARELYNKNGGTPHLDYVHTVFGQVFDGMDVVDKIAAVSTDENSKPLEDIVITSISFENYK
;
A
#
# COMPACT_ATOMS: atom_id res chain seq x y z
N MET A 1 -3.49 17.30 -8.46
CA MET A 1 -2.13 17.74 -8.07
C MET A 1 -1.03 17.29 -9.05
N GLY A 2 -1.34 16.43 -10.03
CA GLY A 2 -0.41 15.91 -11.02
C GLY A 2 -0.76 14.44 -11.29
N ASP A 3 0.02 13.80 -12.16
CA ASP A 3 -0.20 12.40 -12.52
C ASP A 3 0.70 11.48 -11.68
N ILE A 4 0.16 10.34 -11.26
CA ILE A 4 0.91 9.25 -10.62
C ILE A 4 0.82 8.04 -11.56
N LYS A 5 1.96 7.54 -12.04
CA LYS A 5 1.98 6.36 -12.93
C LYS A 5 2.47 5.14 -12.18
N VAL A 6 1.67 4.08 -12.24
CA VAL A 6 1.88 2.83 -11.51
C VAL A 6 2.06 1.68 -12.50
N LYS A 7 3.01 0.81 -12.22
CA LYS A 7 3.14 -0.50 -12.85
C LYS A 7 2.48 -1.56 -11.98
N PHE A 8 1.53 -2.31 -12.53
CA PHE A 8 0.82 -3.38 -11.80
C PHE A 8 1.60 -4.71 -11.77
N PHE A 9 1.34 -5.50 -10.74
CA PHE A 9 1.90 -6.83 -10.52
C PHE A 9 0.85 -7.92 -10.76
N GLU A 10 0.43 -8.06 -12.02
CA GLU A 10 -0.68 -8.94 -12.43
C GLU A 10 -0.46 -10.43 -12.12
N ASN A 11 0.79 -10.89 -12.07
CA ASN A 11 1.09 -12.29 -11.78
C ASN A 11 1.08 -12.59 -10.27
N GLU A 12 1.54 -11.64 -9.47
CA GLU A 12 1.71 -11.80 -8.03
C GLU A 12 0.45 -11.44 -7.23
N ALA A 13 -0.37 -10.50 -7.72
CA ALA A 13 -1.60 -10.05 -7.08
C ALA A 13 -2.76 -9.92 -8.09
N PRO A 14 -3.15 -11.02 -8.78
CA PRO A 14 -4.11 -10.97 -9.87
C PRO A 14 -5.48 -10.43 -9.46
N LYS A 15 -6.01 -10.81 -8.28
CA LYS A 15 -7.34 -10.36 -7.85
C LYS A 15 -7.34 -8.89 -7.44
N ALA A 16 -6.32 -8.44 -6.72
CA ALA A 16 -6.18 -7.03 -6.37
C ALA A 16 -6.05 -6.14 -7.62
N VAL A 17 -5.26 -6.56 -8.60
CA VAL A 17 -5.11 -5.84 -9.86
C VAL A 17 -6.41 -5.85 -10.67
N GLU A 18 -7.08 -6.99 -10.81
CA GLU A 18 -8.37 -7.08 -11.52
C GLU A 18 -9.43 -6.19 -10.87
N ASN A 19 -9.54 -6.25 -9.54
CA ASN A 19 -10.44 -5.41 -8.76
C ASN A 19 -10.20 -3.91 -9.01
N PHE A 20 -8.95 -3.46 -8.85
CA PHE A 20 -8.60 -2.06 -9.05
C PHE A 20 -8.86 -1.60 -10.50
N LYS A 21 -8.41 -2.38 -11.49
CA LYS A 21 -8.55 -2.02 -12.91
C LYS A 21 -10.01 -1.98 -13.34
N THR A 22 -10.86 -2.85 -12.79
CA THR A 22 -12.29 -2.88 -13.13
C THR A 22 -13.00 -1.68 -12.54
N HIS A 23 -12.82 -1.39 -11.24
CA HIS A 23 -13.34 -0.17 -10.61
C HIS A 23 -12.92 1.09 -11.38
N ALA A 24 -11.63 1.23 -11.71
CA ALA A 24 -11.12 2.36 -12.47
C ALA A 24 -11.77 2.50 -13.85
N LYS A 25 -11.95 1.40 -14.60
CA LYS A 25 -12.61 1.43 -15.93
C LYS A 25 -14.09 1.81 -15.85
N GLU A 26 -14.75 1.48 -14.74
CA GLU A 26 -16.16 1.80 -14.49
C GLU A 26 -16.34 3.21 -13.89
N GLY A 27 -15.26 3.97 -13.71
CA GLY A 27 -15.29 5.32 -13.13
C GLY A 27 -15.55 5.32 -11.62
N TYR A 28 -15.43 4.18 -10.94
CA TYR A 28 -15.69 4.04 -9.50
C TYR A 28 -14.78 4.95 -8.64
N TYR A 29 -13.57 5.22 -9.11
CA TYR A 29 -12.61 6.09 -8.42
C TYR A 29 -12.68 7.56 -8.87
N ASP A 30 -13.48 7.88 -9.90
CA ASP A 30 -13.58 9.26 -10.39
C ASP A 30 -14.34 10.12 -9.38
N GLY A 31 -13.75 11.23 -8.97
CA GLY A 31 -14.29 12.07 -7.91
C GLY A 31 -13.97 11.59 -6.48
N VAL A 32 -13.32 10.42 -6.32
CA VAL A 32 -12.97 9.90 -4.99
C VAL A 32 -11.77 10.64 -4.42
N ILE A 33 -11.86 11.01 -3.14
CA ILE A 33 -10.83 11.77 -2.45
C ILE A 33 -9.76 10.87 -1.79
N PHE A 34 -8.56 11.41 -1.62
CA PHE A 34 -7.61 10.92 -0.63
C PHE A 34 -8.10 11.31 0.77
N HIS A 35 -8.87 10.42 1.41
CA HIS A 35 -9.54 10.69 2.68
C HIS A 35 -8.62 10.56 3.90
N ARG A 36 -7.41 9.99 3.74
CA ARG A 36 -6.43 9.86 4.81
C ARG A 36 -5.01 10.00 4.26
N VAL A 37 -4.26 10.93 4.81
CA VAL A 37 -2.92 11.29 4.37
C VAL A 37 -2.02 11.48 5.58
N ILE A 38 -0.91 10.77 5.63
CA ILE A 38 0.04 10.86 6.74
C ILE A 38 1.44 11.05 6.15
N ASN A 39 2.01 12.23 6.37
CA ASN A 39 3.37 12.54 5.96
C ASN A 39 4.36 11.55 6.58
N ASP A 40 5.36 11.14 5.80
CA ASP A 40 6.34 10.11 6.13
C ASP A 40 5.74 8.72 6.41
N PHE A 41 4.56 8.45 5.84
CA PHE A 41 3.91 7.14 5.89
C PHE A 41 3.24 6.77 4.56
N MET A 42 2.04 7.29 4.28
CA MET A 42 1.24 6.90 3.11
C MET A 42 0.14 7.91 2.76
N ILE A 43 -0.42 7.76 1.55
CA ILE A 43 -1.64 8.44 1.09
C ILE A 43 -2.70 7.39 0.74
N GLN A 44 -3.90 7.49 1.28
CA GLN A 44 -4.96 6.49 1.18
C GLN A 44 -6.22 7.06 0.52
N SER A 45 -6.81 6.27 -0.39
CA SER A 45 -7.99 6.61 -1.19
C SER A 45 -8.86 5.36 -1.44
N GLY A 46 -9.87 5.49 -2.30
CA GLY A 46 -10.72 4.40 -2.75
C GLY A 46 -11.99 4.16 -1.93
N SER A 47 -12.31 5.05 -0.98
CA SER A 47 -13.60 5.06 -0.25
C SER A 47 -14.56 6.01 -0.99
N PRO A 48 -15.61 5.52 -1.68
CA PRO A 48 -16.47 6.38 -2.52
C PRO A 48 -17.20 7.48 -1.75
N ASP A 49 -17.49 7.24 -0.48
CA ASP A 49 -18.13 8.20 0.42
C ASP A 49 -17.13 9.20 1.06
N GLY A 50 -15.83 9.02 0.81
CA GLY A 50 -14.76 9.86 1.38
C GLY A 50 -14.59 9.75 2.90
N THR A 51 -15.19 8.75 3.56
CA THR A 51 -15.13 8.60 5.03
C THR A 51 -14.04 7.64 5.50
N GLY A 52 -13.53 6.79 4.60
CA GLY A 52 -12.61 5.71 4.93
C GLY A 52 -13.28 4.46 5.53
N SER A 53 -14.61 4.45 5.66
CA SER A 53 -15.36 3.28 6.14
C SER A 53 -16.12 2.53 5.03
N GLY A 54 -16.28 3.16 3.87
CA GLY A 54 -16.97 2.58 2.72
C GLY A 54 -16.04 1.91 1.71
N GLY A 55 -16.64 1.41 0.64
CA GLY A 55 -15.95 0.66 -0.39
C GLY A 55 -16.53 -0.74 -0.53
N GLU A 56 -16.46 -1.31 -1.72
CA GLU A 56 -16.87 -2.69 -2.01
C GLU A 56 -15.96 -3.21 -3.10
N SER A 57 -15.64 -4.50 -3.09
CA SER A 57 -14.90 -5.11 -4.21
C SER A 57 -15.83 -5.41 -5.38
N ILE A 58 -15.26 -5.62 -6.57
CA ILE A 58 -16.01 -6.10 -7.74
C ILE A 58 -16.59 -7.51 -7.56
N TYR A 59 -16.15 -8.25 -6.54
CA TYR A 59 -16.56 -9.62 -6.27
C TYR A 59 -17.80 -9.70 -5.36
N GLY A 60 -18.35 -8.56 -4.91
CA GLY A 60 -19.54 -8.49 -4.05
C GLY A 60 -19.29 -8.83 -2.57
N SER A 61 -18.06 -9.18 -2.20
CA SER A 61 -17.62 -9.36 -0.82
C SER A 61 -16.14 -8.99 -0.66
N ALA A 62 -15.63 -8.94 0.56
CA ALA A 62 -14.19 -8.83 0.75
C ALA A 62 -13.43 -10.02 0.11
N PHE A 63 -12.18 -9.80 -0.28
CA PHE A 63 -11.32 -10.82 -0.88
C PHE A 63 -9.98 -10.99 -0.15
N ASP A 64 -9.40 -12.18 -0.35
CA ASP A 64 -8.17 -12.63 0.31
C ASP A 64 -6.96 -11.75 0.01
N ASP A 65 -6.00 -11.75 0.92
CA ASP A 65 -4.68 -11.14 0.69
C ASP A 65 -3.85 -11.96 -0.31
N GLU A 66 -3.06 -11.27 -1.15
CA GLU A 66 -2.18 -11.89 -2.14
C GLU A 66 -0.73 -11.50 -1.84
N PHE A 67 -0.02 -12.37 -1.11
CA PHE A 67 1.37 -12.13 -0.73
C PHE A 67 2.36 -12.89 -1.60
N SER A 68 3.47 -12.21 -1.92
CA SER A 68 4.57 -12.77 -2.71
C SER A 68 5.92 -12.46 -2.03
N PRO A 69 6.87 -13.41 -1.99
CA PRO A 69 8.20 -13.15 -1.48
C PRO A 69 8.97 -12.12 -2.32
N ASN A 70 8.51 -11.82 -3.54
CA ASN A 70 9.12 -10.86 -4.45
C ASN A 70 8.55 -9.44 -4.30
N LEU A 71 7.46 -9.28 -3.56
CA LEU A 71 6.82 -7.99 -3.34
C LEU A 71 7.07 -7.49 -1.91
N TYR A 72 7.15 -6.16 -1.81
CA TYR A 72 7.58 -5.44 -0.63
C TYR A 72 6.87 -4.09 -0.60
N ASN A 73 6.52 -3.60 0.57
CA ASN A 73 5.98 -2.28 0.82
C ASN A 73 7.09 -1.20 0.76
N PHE A 74 7.88 -1.20 -0.32
CA PHE A 74 8.83 -0.14 -0.63
C PHE A 74 8.12 1.19 -0.80
N ARG A 75 8.87 2.29 -0.70
CA ARG A 75 8.36 3.60 -1.10
C ARG A 75 7.82 3.57 -2.54
N GLY A 76 6.61 4.09 -2.71
CA GLY A 76 5.85 4.06 -3.96
C GLY A 76 5.07 2.77 -4.21
N ALA A 77 5.12 1.79 -3.31
CA ALA A 77 4.26 0.60 -3.43
C ALA A 77 2.79 1.01 -3.35
N LEU A 78 1.99 0.49 -4.29
CA LEU A 78 0.54 0.57 -4.31
C LEU A 78 -0.02 -0.69 -3.63
N CYS A 79 -0.77 -0.48 -2.56
CA CYS A 79 -1.19 -1.55 -1.64
C CYS A 79 -2.69 -1.49 -1.36
N MET A 80 -3.32 -2.65 -1.16
CA MET A 80 -4.71 -2.69 -0.68
C MET A 80 -4.78 -2.29 0.79
N ALA A 81 -5.71 -1.39 1.13
CA ALA A 81 -6.07 -1.15 2.52
C ALA A 81 -7.01 -2.28 3.00
N ASN A 82 -6.87 -2.69 4.26
CA ASN A 82 -7.70 -3.73 4.87
C ASN A 82 -7.92 -3.42 6.36
N SER A 83 -8.87 -4.13 6.98
CA SER A 83 -9.19 -4.06 8.42
C SER A 83 -8.84 -5.37 9.12
N GLY A 84 -7.79 -6.04 8.65
CA GLY A 84 -7.39 -7.39 9.05
C GLY A 84 -7.25 -8.33 7.85
N MET A 85 -6.72 -9.52 8.12
CA MET A 85 -6.44 -10.53 7.08
C MET A 85 -7.68 -10.82 6.23
N ASN A 86 -7.50 -10.86 4.91
CA ASN A 86 -8.51 -11.21 3.91
C ASN A 86 -9.74 -10.29 3.91
N THR A 87 -9.54 -9.00 4.17
CA THR A 87 -10.63 -8.00 4.17
C THR A 87 -10.47 -6.94 3.07
N ASN A 88 -9.80 -7.26 1.97
CA ASN A 88 -9.58 -6.33 0.86
C ASN A 88 -10.90 -6.00 0.16
N GLN A 89 -11.09 -4.71 -0.18
CA GLN A 89 -12.27 -4.19 -0.88
C GLN A 89 -11.85 -3.25 -2.02
N SER A 90 -12.22 -1.97 -2.01
CA SER A 90 -11.80 -0.99 -3.03
C SER A 90 -10.78 0.03 -2.54
N GLN A 91 -10.57 0.16 -1.22
CA GLN A 91 -9.61 1.11 -0.67
C GLN A 91 -8.16 0.66 -0.90
N PHE A 92 -7.31 1.62 -1.19
CA PHE A 92 -5.89 1.42 -1.44
C PHE A 92 -5.06 2.57 -0.87
N PHE A 93 -3.76 2.35 -0.73
CA PHE A 93 -2.82 3.40 -0.38
C PHE A 93 -1.53 3.30 -1.19
N VAL A 94 -0.82 4.42 -1.29
CA VAL A 94 0.54 4.49 -1.82
C VAL A 94 1.50 4.80 -0.67
N VAL A 95 2.53 3.97 -0.52
CA VAL A 95 3.59 4.19 0.48
C VAL A 95 4.39 5.44 0.10
N GLN A 96 4.46 6.43 0.99
CA GLN A 96 5.25 7.65 0.76
C GLN A 96 6.56 7.67 1.56
N LYS A 97 6.62 6.91 2.66
CA LYS A 97 7.69 6.90 3.64
C LYS A 97 9.12 6.89 3.03
N PRO A 98 9.91 7.97 3.18
CA PRO A 98 11.23 8.13 2.55
C PRO A 98 12.33 7.29 3.20
N GLU A 99 12.16 6.91 4.47
CA GLU A 99 13.16 6.15 5.23
C GLU A 99 12.47 5.06 6.04
N VAL A 100 13.10 3.89 6.14
CA VAL A 100 12.61 2.83 7.03
C VAL A 100 12.71 3.32 8.49
N GLN A 101 11.80 2.83 9.34
CA GLN A 101 11.87 3.09 10.77
C GLN A 101 13.23 2.66 11.33
N GLU A 102 13.91 3.58 12.03
CA GLU A 102 15.20 3.31 12.66
C GLU A 102 15.15 2.06 13.54
N GLY A 103 16.19 1.21 13.44
CA GLY A 103 16.30 -0.03 14.20
C GLY A 103 15.34 -1.16 13.77
N TYR A 104 14.55 -0.99 12.70
CA TYR A 104 13.61 -2.05 12.28
C TYR A 104 14.33 -3.36 11.92
N PHE A 105 15.43 -3.30 11.15
CA PHE A 105 16.15 -4.51 10.78
C PHE A 105 16.92 -5.13 11.95
N ASP A 106 17.41 -4.32 12.89
CA ASP A 106 18.01 -4.83 14.13
C ASP A 106 16.99 -5.60 14.98
N TYR A 107 15.75 -5.10 15.05
CA TYR A 107 14.63 -5.82 15.66
C TYR A 107 14.32 -7.13 14.94
N ILE A 108 14.31 -7.13 13.60
CA ILE A 108 14.12 -8.37 12.82
C ILE A 108 15.25 -9.36 13.08
N ASP A 109 16.51 -8.92 13.17
CA ASP A 109 17.65 -9.79 13.43
C ASP A 109 17.53 -10.48 14.80
N GLN A 110 17.07 -9.77 15.83
CA GLN A 110 16.77 -10.37 17.14
C GLN A 110 15.66 -11.43 17.08
N ILE A 111 14.63 -11.22 16.26
CA ILE A 111 13.57 -12.21 16.05
C ILE A 111 14.12 -13.44 15.32
N VAL A 112 14.94 -13.22 14.29
CA VAL A 112 15.58 -14.29 13.51
C VAL A 112 16.49 -15.15 14.39
N GLU A 113 17.26 -14.55 15.29
CA GLU A 113 18.09 -15.29 16.25
C GLU A 113 17.25 -16.23 17.14
N LYS A 114 16.03 -15.81 17.50
CA LYS A 114 15.15 -16.56 18.39
C LYS A 114 14.29 -17.62 17.69
N TYR A 115 13.84 -17.34 16.47
CA TYR A 115 12.81 -18.13 15.78
C TYR A 115 13.25 -18.69 14.41
N GLY A 116 14.40 -18.27 13.89
CA GLY A 116 14.90 -18.64 12.56
C GLY A 116 14.27 -17.83 11.41
N THR A 117 14.70 -18.14 10.18
CA THR A 117 14.29 -17.44 8.95
C THR A 117 13.33 -18.23 8.06
N ASP A 118 13.03 -19.47 8.40
CA ASP A 118 12.41 -20.41 7.46
C ASP A 118 10.95 -20.08 7.12
N GLN A 119 10.32 -19.21 7.90
CA GLN A 119 8.89 -18.91 7.80
C GLN A 119 8.62 -17.43 8.06
N VAL A 120 7.50 -16.93 7.52
CA VAL A 120 6.87 -15.69 8.00
C VAL A 120 6.18 -16.02 9.33
N LEU A 121 6.40 -15.20 10.35
CA LEU A 121 5.89 -15.47 11.70
C LEU A 121 4.51 -14.85 11.88
N TYR A 122 3.66 -15.46 12.71
CA TYR A 122 2.39 -14.87 13.11
C TYR A 122 2.50 -14.27 14.51
N ASN A 123 2.17 -12.99 14.65
CA ASN A 123 2.07 -12.32 15.94
C ASN A 123 0.62 -12.43 16.44
N SER A 124 0.40 -13.20 17.50
CA SER A 124 -0.94 -13.43 18.07
C SER A 124 -1.55 -12.20 18.75
N GLU A 125 -0.74 -11.24 19.19
CA GLU A 125 -1.21 -10.01 19.85
C GLU A 125 -1.76 -9.03 18.82
N SER A 126 -0.98 -8.74 17.77
CA SER A 126 -1.41 -7.86 16.67
C SER A 126 -2.31 -8.57 15.66
N LYS A 127 -2.35 -9.90 15.68
CA LYS A 127 -3.03 -10.76 14.69
C LYS A 127 -2.52 -10.53 13.26
N THR A 128 -1.24 -10.19 13.10
CA THR A 128 -0.61 -9.94 11.80
C THR A 128 0.56 -10.87 11.55
N MET A 129 0.92 -11.03 10.28
CA MET A 129 2.16 -11.68 9.90
C MET A 129 3.34 -10.73 10.07
N VAL A 130 4.52 -11.29 10.34
CA VAL A 130 5.81 -10.59 10.46
C VAL A 130 6.79 -11.29 9.54
N ARG A 131 7.20 -10.57 8.48
CA ARG A 131 8.26 -11.03 7.60
C ARG A 131 9.61 -10.95 8.32
N VAL A 132 10.36 -12.05 8.28
CA VAL A 132 11.72 -12.12 8.87
C VAL A 132 12.78 -12.54 7.86
N ASN A 133 12.36 -13.16 6.75
CA ASN A 133 13.21 -13.72 5.70
C ASN A 133 13.56 -12.70 4.61
N TYR A 134 14.01 -11.51 5.01
CA TYR A 134 14.47 -10.49 4.06
C TYR A 134 15.79 -10.89 3.41
N SER A 135 15.83 -10.92 2.07
CA SER A 135 17.09 -11.01 1.34
C SER A 135 17.95 -9.76 1.56
N GLU A 136 19.28 -9.88 1.44
CA GLU A 136 20.20 -8.73 1.52
C GLU A 136 19.78 -7.62 0.56
N LYS A 137 19.48 -7.99 -0.70
CA LYS A 137 19.00 -7.06 -1.73
C LYS A 137 17.72 -6.33 -1.30
N ALA A 138 16.78 -7.00 -0.63
CA ALA A 138 15.58 -6.35 -0.15
C ALA A 138 15.88 -5.34 0.96
N ARG A 139 16.75 -5.69 1.91
CA ARG A 139 17.21 -4.77 2.96
C ARG A 139 17.93 -3.55 2.36
N GLU A 140 18.79 -3.75 1.39
CA GLU A 140 19.47 -2.67 0.66
C GLU A 140 18.48 -1.74 -0.04
N LEU A 141 17.48 -2.29 -0.73
CA LEU A 141 16.44 -1.50 -1.40
C LEU A 141 15.61 -0.69 -0.40
N TYR A 142 15.28 -1.26 0.76
CA TYR A 142 14.60 -0.56 1.84
C TYR A 142 15.45 0.59 2.40
N ASN A 143 16.72 0.32 2.73
CA ASN A 143 17.62 1.33 3.25
C ASN A 143 17.89 2.46 2.26
N LYS A 144 17.88 2.16 0.95
CA LYS A 144 18.12 3.14 -0.11
C LYS A 144 16.88 3.99 -0.42
N ASN A 145 15.71 3.38 -0.49
CA ASN A 145 14.52 4.01 -1.06
C ASN A 145 13.43 4.34 -0.03
N GLY A 146 13.53 3.80 1.18
CA GLY A 146 12.48 3.87 2.18
C GLY A 146 11.36 2.85 1.97
N GLY A 147 10.34 2.97 2.81
CA GLY A 147 9.16 2.11 2.80
C GLY A 147 8.71 1.69 4.19
N THR A 148 7.76 0.76 4.23
CA THR A 148 7.08 0.31 5.43
C THR A 148 7.21 -1.21 5.56
N PRO A 149 8.40 -1.77 5.86
CA PRO A 149 8.59 -3.22 5.90
C PRO A 149 7.73 -3.93 6.95
N HIS A 150 7.29 -3.24 8.00
CA HIS A 150 6.31 -3.76 8.96
C HIS A 150 4.93 -4.05 8.36
N LEU A 151 4.65 -3.60 7.13
CA LEU A 151 3.42 -3.89 6.38
C LEU A 151 3.59 -5.05 5.37
N ASP A 152 4.80 -5.58 5.22
CA ASP A 152 5.04 -6.77 4.38
C ASP A 152 4.28 -7.97 4.96
N TYR A 153 3.56 -8.70 4.11
CA TYR A 153 2.63 -9.77 4.52
C TYR A 153 1.45 -9.30 5.40
N VAL A 154 1.18 -8.00 5.45
CA VAL A 154 -0.03 -7.42 6.08
C VAL A 154 -0.96 -6.83 5.02
N HIS A 155 -0.40 -6.17 4.01
CA HIS A 155 -1.15 -5.57 2.91
C HIS A 155 -0.70 -6.12 1.56
N THR A 156 -1.66 -6.49 0.71
CA THR A 156 -1.40 -6.91 -0.67
C THR A 156 -0.76 -5.77 -1.44
N VAL A 157 0.50 -5.94 -1.84
CA VAL A 157 1.18 -5.04 -2.78
C VAL A 157 0.77 -5.47 -4.18
N PHE A 158 0.17 -4.57 -4.97
CA PHE A 158 -0.34 -4.90 -6.31
C PHE A 158 0.15 -3.96 -7.41
N GLY A 159 0.96 -2.97 -7.05
CA GLY A 159 1.70 -2.16 -8.02
C GLY A 159 2.82 -1.35 -7.39
N GLN A 160 3.56 -0.62 -8.23
CA GLN A 160 4.65 0.26 -7.84
C GLN A 160 4.61 1.53 -8.68
N VAL A 161 4.64 2.70 -8.04
CA VAL A 161 4.83 4.00 -8.69
C VAL A 161 6.20 4.01 -9.35
N PHE A 162 6.24 4.35 -10.64
CA PHE A 162 7.47 4.54 -11.41
C PHE A 162 7.68 5.98 -11.90
N ASP A 163 6.63 6.81 -11.86
CA ASP A 163 6.66 8.23 -12.20
C ASP A 163 5.58 8.97 -11.38
N GLY A 164 5.86 10.21 -10.95
CA GLY A 164 4.95 11.01 -10.13
C GLY A 164 5.09 10.83 -8.61
N MET A 165 6.24 10.35 -8.11
CA MET A 165 6.49 10.33 -6.65
C MET A 165 6.50 11.74 -6.03
N ASP A 166 6.87 12.78 -6.79
CA ASP A 166 6.77 14.16 -6.31
C ASP A 166 5.30 14.60 -6.10
N VAL A 167 4.36 14.02 -6.86
CA VAL A 167 2.92 14.22 -6.66
C VAL A 167 2.47 13.51 -5.38
N VAL A 168 2.93 12.29 -5.14
CA VAL A 168 2.68 11.56 -3.88
C VAL A 168 3.19 12.38 -2.68
N ASP A 169 4.40 12.93 -2.77
CA ASP A 169 4.98 13.77 -1.72
C ASP A 169 4.19 15.07 -1.50
N LYS A 170 3.76 15.74 -2.58
CA LYS A 170 2.91 16.93 -2.49
C LYS A 170 1.57 16.65 -1.81
N ILE A 171 0.96 15.49 -2.11
CA ILE A 171 -0.28 15.06 -1.44
C ILE A 171 0.02 14.80 0.04
N ALA A 172 1.08 14.05 0.35
CA ALA A 172 1.44 13.71 1.72
C ALA A 172 1.72 14.92 2.63
N ALA A 173 2.24 16.00 2.06
CA ALA A 173 2.63 17.21 2.78
C ALA A 173 1.49 18.22 3.04
N VAL A 174 0.25 17.96 2.59
CA VAL A 174 -0.86 18.89 2.84
C VAL A 174 -1.25 18.92 4.33
N SER A 175 -1.86 20.03 4.76
CA SER A 175 -2.42 20.11 6.11
C SER A 175 -3.62 19.18 6.25
N THR A 176 -3.69 18.47 7.38
CA THR A 176 -4.77 17.54 7.71
C THR A 176 -5.44 17.91 9.02
N ASP A 177 -6.64 17.39 9.24
CA ASP A 177 -7.31 17.38 10.54
C ASP A 177 -6.72 16.30 11.49
N GLU A 178 -7.35 16.15 12.66
CA GLU A 178 -6.96 15.17 13.69
C GLU A 178 -7.10 13.70 13.24
N ASN A 179 -7.92 13.43 12.22
CA ASN A 179 -8.11 12.09 11.64
C ASN A 179 -7.19 11.85 10.44
N SER A 180 -6.22 12.74 10.21
CA SER A 180 -5.33 12.73 9.05
C SER A 180 -6.08 12.93 7.72
N LYS A 181 -7.28 13.51 7.73
CA LYS A 181 -8.00 13.88 6.52
C LYS A 181 -7.50 15.23 6.01
N PRO A 182 -7.15 15.38 4.72
CA PRO A 182 -6.80 16.69 4.14
C PRO A 182 -7.86 17.76 4.42
N LEU A 183 -7.42 18.98 4.76
CA LEU A 183 -8.33 20.12 4.96
C LEU A 183 -8.97 20.61 3.66
N GLU A 184 -8.28 20.39 2.54
CA GLU A 184 -8.78 20.61 1.18
C GLU A 184 -8.81 19.28 0.44
N ASP A 185 -9.92 19.00 -0.23
CA ASP A 185 -10.11 17.72 -0.92
C ASP A 185 -9.11 17.55 -2.07
N ILE A 186 -8.40 16.42 -2.05
CA ILE A 186 -7.53 15.98 -3.13
C ILE A 186 -8.26 14.85 -3.85
N VAL A 187 -8.66 15.12 -5.09
CA VAL A 187 -9.60 14.28 -5.85
C VAL A 187 -8.86 13.49 -6.93
N ILE A 188 -9.20 12.22 -7.09
CA ILE A 188 -8.86 11.43 -8.28
C ILE A 188 -9.79 11.88 -9.40
N THR A 189 -9.24 12.54 -10.42
CA THR A 189 -10.04 13.05 -11.55
C THR A 189 -10.39 11.96 -12.55
N SER A 190 -9.45 11.06 -12.80
CA SER A 190 -9.60 9.92 -13.69
C SER A 190 -8.47 8.91 -13.50
N ILE A 191 -8.68 7.68 -13.93
CA ILE A 191 -7.63 6.66 -14.06
C ILE A 191 -7.67 6.12 -15.49
N SER A 192 -6.50 6.05 -16.13
CA SER A 192 -6.36 5.52 -17.50
C SER A 192 -5.29 4.43 -17.56
N PHE A 193 -5.39 3.57 -18.58
CA PHE A 193 -4.50 2.43 -18.75
C PHE A 193 -3.76 2.51 -20.08
N GLU A 194 -2.45 2.33 -20.02
CA GLU A 194 -1.58 2.24 -21.18
C GLU A 194 -0.68 1.01 -21.09
N ASN A 195 -0.24 0.50 -22.24
CA ASN A 195 0.76 -0.57 -22.27
C ASN A 195 2.11 0.03 -21.91
N TYR A 196 2.78 -0.58 -20.93
CA TYR A 196 4.15 -0.22 -20.58
C TYR A 196 5.06 -0.49 -21.78
N LYS A 197 5.67 0.57 -22.33
CA LYS A 197 6.58 0.49 -23.48
C LYS A 197 8.03 0.28 -23.05
#